data_AF-A0A6A6Y7W8-F1
#
_entry.id   AF-A0A6A6Y7W8-F1
#
_cell.length_a   1.000
_cell.length_b   1.000
_cell.length_c   1.000
_cell.angle_alpha   90.00
_cell.angle_beta   90.00
_cell.angle_gamma   90.00
#
_symmetry.space_group_name_H-M   'P 1'
#
loop_
_entity.id
_entity.type
_entity.pdbx_description
1 polymer ?
#
loop_
_entity_poly.entity_id
_entity_poly.type
_entity_poly.pdbx_seq_one_letter_code
_entity_poly.pdbx_strand_id
1 'polypeptide(L)'
;MAGPSRKSKPGRPSNPAPEVSGSRKRKARDAEDETEDEPASKKFQHLRTRSRYVSRTVIVTKWEAPTHQMQEQIKNIFKTALRPVVATRRDERKRLEAEQVVGAMIRAMEQRLPKMPFPPNTKETDFDLEKVIERNRILENQLTPAMHSIDLLKAAIEKEEAQLERDKEVLAEFEENAKAEKRALKDLGVKPHPILRLPKNFELGDDSAEDIGLVRQKPAKQALFDDSDPDLAPLLDTLRSHLESMQGNHEQVQGIDAVMREAQAALDDVLFTHASPQQYDAMSRPDTQE
;
A
#
# COMPACT_ATOMS: atom_id res chain seq x y z
N MET A 1 46.99 77.99 -50.40
CA MET A 1 46.84 78.65 -49.09
C MET A 1 45.74 77.92 -48.35
N ALA A 2 45.84 77.36 -47.16
CA ALA A 2 46.93 77.20 -46.18
C ALA A 2 46.72 75.81 -45.50
N GLY A 3 47.80 75.11 -45.17
CA GLY A 3 47.77 74.01 -44.19
C GLY A 3 47.76 74.57 -42.76
N PRO A 4 48.20 73.83 -41.71
CA PRO A 4 48.66 72.44 -41.69
C PRO A 4 48.25 71.61 -40.43
N SER A 5 48.45 70.30 -40.54
CA SER A 5 49.10 69.35 -39.59
C SER A 5 49.38 69.76 -38.12
N ARG A 6 49.08 68.83 -37.18
CA ARG A 6 49.97 68.26 -36.11
C ARG A 6 49.12 67.45 -35.10
N LYS A 7 49.23 66.12 -35.01
CA LYS A 7 50.19 65.25 -34.29
C LYS A 7 50.24 65.40 -32.75
N SER A 8 50.16 64.22 -32.10
CA SER A 8 50.77 63.78 -30.82
C SER A 8 50.06 64.19 -29.52
N LYS A 9 50.00 63.42 -28.41
CA LYS A 9 50.11 62.00 -28.01
C LYS A 9 49.88 62.00 -26.46
N PRO A 10 49.98 60.89 -25.69
CA PRO A 10 49.09 60.57 -24.56
C PRO A 10 49.68 60.87 -23.17
N GLY A 11 48.88 60.70 -22.11
CA GLY A 11 49.35 60.71 -20.73
C GLY A 11 48.30 60.25 -19.72
N ARG A 12 48.58 59.10 -19.10
CA ARG A 12 47.80 58.35 -18.09
C ARG A 12 48.08 58.93 -16.67
N PRO A 13 47.68 58.24 -15.59
CA PRO A 13 46.51 58.46 -14.73
C PRO A 13 46.86 59.13 -13.37
N SER A 14 45.84 59.59 -12.63
CA SER A 14 45.95 59.67 -11.16
C SER A 14 44.57 59.61 -10.51
N ASN A 15 44.31 58.51 -9.81
CA ASN A 15 43.38 58.49 -8.68
C ASN A 15 44.20 58.93 -7.44
N PRO A 16 43.63 59.61 -6.44
CA PRO A 16 42.79 58.91 -5.47
C PRO A 16 41.55 59.69 -4.96
N ALA A 17 40.60 58.92 -4.41
CA ALA A 17 39.44 59.33 -3.61
C ALA A 17 39.87 60.02 -2.28
N PRO A 18 38.97 60.42 -1.34
CA PRO A 18 37.50 60.31 -1.30
C PRO A 18 36.78 61.60 -0.82
N GLU A 19 35.44 61.59 -0.77
CA GLU A 19 34.60 62.06 0.38
C GLU A 19 33.13 62.26 -0.04
N VAL A 20 32.29 61.38 0.51
CA VAL A 20 30.92 61.56 1.04
C VAL A 20 30.00 62.69 0.51
N SER A 21 28.83 62.29 0.01
CA SER A 21 27.52 62.52 0.67
C SER A 21 26.33 62.16 -0.25
N GLY A 22 25.22 61.71 0.33
CA GLY A 22 23.90 61.85 -0.30
C GLY A 22 23.14 60.57 -0.68
N SER A 23 22.77 59.80 0.33
CA SER A 23 21.66 58.84 0.39
C SER A 23 20.51 59.00 -0.64
N ARG A 24 20.26 57.95 -1.45
CA ARG A 24 18.91 57.60 -1.93
C ARG A 24 18.67 56.09 -1.85
N LYS A 25 17.95 55.72 -0.80
CA LYS A 25 17.44 54.39 -0.46
C LYS A 25 16.41 53.97 -1.51
N ARG A 26 16.79 53.11 -2.46
CA ARG A 26 15.82 52.38 -3.30
C ARG A 26 15.53 51.05 -2.62
N LYS A 27 14.30 50.95 -2.12
CA LYS A 27 13.70 49.76 -1.49
C LYS A 27 13.66 48.65 -2.54
N ALA A 28 14.51 47.64 -2.39
CA ALA A 28 14.33 46.37 -3.05
C ALA A 28 13.02 45.79 -2.55
N ARG A 29 12.07 45.59 -3.46
CA ARG A 29 10.90 44.74 -3.22
C ARG A 29 11.45 43.32 -3.11
N ASP A 30 11.33 42.74 -1.93
CA ASP A 30 11.21 41.29 -1.80
C ASP A 30 10.13 40.85 -2.78
N ALA A 31 10.52 40.03 -3.76
CA ALA A 31 9.58 39.16 -4.43
C ALA A 31 9.39 37.99 -3.48
N GLU A 32 8.47 38.18 -2.52
CA GLU A 32 7.80 37.08 -1.87
C GLU A 32 7.10 36.30 -2.98
N ASP A 33 7.68 35.17 -3.38
CA ASP A 33 7.00 34.17 -4.18
C ASP A 33 6.01 33.48 -3.24
N GLU A 34 4.86 34.13 -3.05
CA GLU A 34 3.64 33.51 -2.52
C GLU A 34 3.23 32.40 -3.50
N THR A 35 3.83 31.22 -3.38
CA THR A 35 3.18 30.01 -3.87
C THR A 35 2.28 29.51 -2.76
N GLU A 36 1.03 29.98 -2.84
CA GLU A 36 -0.21 29.30 -2.47
C GLU A 36 -0.07 28.14 -1.48
N ASP A 37 -0.70 28.29 -0.31
CA ASP A 37 -1.07 27.21 0.60
C ASP A 37 -1.86 26.12 -0.17
N GLU A 38 -1.14 25.14 -0.72
CA GLU A 38 -1.75 23.91 -1.25
C GLU A 38 -2.44 23.17 -0.08
N PRO A 39 -3.71 22.78 -0.25
CA PRO A 39 -4.51 22.25 0.85
C PRO A 39 -3.90 20.95 1.38
N ALA A 40 -3.93 20.80 2.70
CA ALA A 40 -3.57 19.57 3.38
C ALA A 40 -4.26 18.36 2.74
N SER A 41 -3.48 17.48 2.08
CA SER A 41 -3.67 16.02 1.99
C SER A 41 -3.07 15.47 0.70
N LYS A 42 -1.84 14.96 0.81
CA LYS A 42 -1.42 13.83 -0.03
C LYS A 42 -0.97 12.73 0.92
N LYS A 43 -1.90 11.80 1.25
CA LYS A 43 -1.65 10.55 2.01
C LYS A 43 -0.65 9.60 1.33
N PHE A 44 0.01 10.03 0.25
CA PHE A 44 0.90 9.21 -0.55
C PHE A 44 2.21 9.96 -0.84
N GLN A 45 3.30 9.20 -0.94
CA GLN A 45 4.62 9.72 -1.26
C GLN A 45 4.64 10.21 -2.72
N HIS A 46 4.77 11.52 -2.92
CA HIS A 46 5.04 12.10 -4.23
C HIS A 46 6.54 12.12 -4.54
N LEU A 47 6.91 11.94 -5.80
CA LEU A 47 8.28 12.13 -6.27
C LEU A 47 8.59 13.63 -6.36
N ARG A 48 9.60 14.09 -5.61
CA ARG A 48 10.14 15.45 -5.72
C ARG A 48 11.39 15.46 -6.59
N THR A 49 11.50 16.44 -7.47
CA THR A 49 12.73 16.65 -8.25
C THR A 49 13.87 17.03 -7.29
N ARG A 50 14.99 16.30 -7.35
CA ARG A 50 16.17 16.52 -6.50
C ARG A 50 17.38 16.81 -7.36
N SER A 51 17.83 18.07 -7.37
CA SER A 51 19.12 18.42 -7.95
C SER A 51 20.25 18.00 -7.00
N ARG A 52 21.31 17.41 -7.54
CA ARG A 52 22.54 17.11 -6.81
C ARG A 52 23.72 17.70 -7.57
N TYR A 53 24.54 18.48 -6.88
CA TYR A 53 25.81 18.95 -7.44
C TYR A 53 26.83 17.80 -7.38
N VAL A 54 27.45 17.48 -8.51
CA VAL A 54 28.47 16.43 -8.63
C VAL A 54 29.81 17.09 -8.90
N SER A 55 30.83 16.74 -8.10
CA SER A 55 32.17 17.30 -8.30
C SER A 55 32.78 16.78 -9.61
N ARG A 56 33.61 17.62 -10.24
CA ARG A 56 34.32 17.25 -11.48
C ARG A 56 35.25 16.04 -11.30
N THR A 57 35.78 15.86 -10.10
CA THR A 57 36.59 14.68 -9.75
C THR A 57 35.76 13.40 -9.75
N VAL A 58 34.52 13.43 -9.23
CA VAL A 58 33.60 12.29 -9.27
C VAL A 58 33.20 11.94 -10.71
N ILE A 59 32.98 12.94 -11.56
CA ILE A 59 32.71 12.73 -12.99
C ILE A 59 33.90 12.03 -13.65
N VAL A 60 35.13 12.52 -13.48
CA VAL A 60 36.29 11.93 -14.16
C VAL A 60 36.65 10.54 -13.61
N THR A 61 36.37 10.26 -12.33
CA THR A 61 36.77 8.99 -11.67
C THR A 61 35.71 7.90 -11.74
N LYS A 62 34.43 8.25 -11.63
CA LYS A 62 33.34 7.26 -11.50
C LYS A 62 32.46 7.13 -12.73
N TRP A 63 32.51 8.10 -13.65
CA TRP A 63 31.69 8.03 -14.85
C TRP A 63 32.48 7.35 -15.95
N GLU A 64 32.00 6.19 -16.34
CA GLU A 64 32.63 5.37 -17.36
C GLU A 64 32.25 5.89 -18.75
N ALA A 65 33.09 5.54 -19.73
CA ALA A 65 32.79 5.79 -21.12
C ALA A 65 31.62 4.90 -21.57
N PRO A 66 30.80 5.36 -22.53
CA PRO A 66 29.64 4.60 -22.98
C PRO A 66 30.08 3.32 -23.69
N THR A 67 29.38 2.21 -23.45
CA THR A 67 29.58 0.96 -24.19
C THR A 67 29.31 1.16 -25.68
N HIS A 68 29.95 0.36 -26.55
CA HIS A 68 29.80 0.51 -28.00
C HIS A 68 28.33 0.37 -28.46
N GLN A 69 27.57 -0.52 -27.84
CA GLN A 69 26.14 -0.71 -28.12
C GLN A 69 25.34 0.56 -27.79
N MET A 70 25.57 1.15 -26.62
CA MET A 70 24.93 2.41 -26.23
C MET A 70 25.29 3.56 -27.18
N GLN A 71 26.54 3.61 -27.65
CA GLN A 71 26.96 4.60 -28.64
C GLN A 71 26.20 4.46 -29.96
N GLU A 72 25.96 3.24 -30.43
CA GLU A 72 25.22 2.96 -31.66
C GLU A 72 23.74 3.35 -31.53
N GLN A 73 23.11 3.05 -30.39
CA GLN A 73 21.73 3.47 -30.11
C GLN A 73 21.60 4.99 -30.08
N ILE A 74 22.52 5.70 -29.42
CA ILE A 74 22.54 7.18 -29.40
C ILE A 74 22.72 7.75 -30.82
N LYS A 75 23.57 7.13 -31.66
CA LYS A 75 23.70 7.52 -33.08
C LYS A 75 22.39 7.35 -33.85
N ASN A 76 21.68 6.25 -33.61
CA ASN A 76 20.39 6.00 -34.24
C ASN A 76 19.33 7.01 -33.78
N ILE A 77 19.34 7.41 -32.50
CA ILE A 77 18.48 8.49 -31.98
C ILE A 77 18.77 9.80 -32.71
N PHE A 78 20.05 10.21 -32.85
CA PHE A 78 20.40 11.44 -33.55
C PHE A 78 19.94 11.44 -35.01
N LYS A 79 20.10 10.31 -35.71
CA LYS A 79 19.63 10.16 -37.10
C LYS A 79 18.11 10.22 -37.19
N THR A 80 17.38 9.61 -36.26
CA THR A 80 15.91 9.58 -36.26
C THR A 80 15.32 10.94 -35.89
N ALA A 81 15.87 11.62 -34.88
CA ALA A 81 15.44 12.95 -34.47
C ALA A 81 15.68 14.03 -35.54
N LEU A 82 16.64 13.79 -36.44
CA LEU A 82 16.94 14.68 -37.56
C LEU A 82 15.89 14.62 -38.68
N ARG A 83 15.38 13.43 -39.02
CA ARG A 83 14.43 13.22 -40.14
C ARG A 83 13.29 14.25 -40.18
N PRO A 84 12.61 14.57 -39.06
CA PRO A 84 11.56 15.59 -39.08
C PRO A 84 12.10 17.01 -39.33
N VAL A 85 13.28 17.38 -38.83
CA VAL A 85 13.87 18.71 -39.05
C VAL A 85 14.21 18.95 -40.52
N VAL A 86 14.62 17.91 -41.24
CA VAL A 86 14.83 17.98 -42.69
C VAL A 86 13.49 17.99 -43.42
N ALA A 87 12.54 17.14 -43.02
CA ALA A 87 11.22 17.02 -43.65
C ALA A 87 10.35 18.28 -43.51
N THR A 88 10.49 19.02 -42.41
CA THR A 88 9.76 20.28 -42.16
C THR A 88 10.16 21.41 -43.12
N ARG A 89 11.34 21.35 -43.74
CA ARG A 89 11.74 22.33 -44.76
C ARG A 89 11.06 22.00 -46.08
N ARG A 90 10.42 22.98 -46.72
CA ARG A 90 9.71 22.78 -48.00
C ARG A 90 10.63 22.90 -49.22
N ASP A 91 11.63 23.77 -49.13
CA ASP A 91 12.55 24.06 -50.24
C ASP A 91 13.70 23.05 -50.30
N GLU A 92 13.97 22.47 -51.48
CA GLU A 92 15.03 21.48 -51.69
C GLU A 92 16.44 22.01 -51.36
N ARG A 93 16.74 23.26 -51.72
CA ARG A 93 18.03 23.89 -51.37
C ARG A 93 18.21 24.02 -49.87
N LYS A 94 17.16 24.44 -49.15
CA LYS A 94 17.19 24.57 -47.69
C LYS A 94 17.17 23.22 -46.99
N ARG A 95 16.64 22.17 -47.62
CA ARG A 95 16.77 20.78 -47.16
C ARG A 95 18.22 20.32 -47.21
N LEU A 96 18.89 20.49 -48.35
CA LEU A 96 20.30 20.11 -48.52
C LEU A 96 21.23 20.87 -47.57
N GLU A 97 21.02 22.18 -47.38
CA GLU A 97 21.78 22.96 -46.40
C GLU A 97 21.55 22.46 -44.96
N ALA A 98 20.31 22.12 -44.60
CA ALA A 98 19.99 21.58 -43.28
C ALA A 98 20.57 20.18 -43.07
N GLU A 99 20.52 19.32 -44.08
CA GLU A 99 21.17 18.01 -44.07
C GLU A 99 22.68 18.14 -43.89
N GLN A 100 23.32 19.10 -44.55
CA GLN A 100 24.76 19.35 -44.41
C GLN A 100 25.12 19.86 -43.01
N VAL A 101 24.41 20.87 -42.51
CA VAL A 101 24.67 21.46 -41.19
C VAL A 101 24.45 20.43 -40.09
N VAL A 102 23.33 19.70 -40.12
CA VAL A 102 23.07 18.71 -39.08
C VAL A 102 23.92 17.46 -39.26
N GLY A 103 24.22 17.05 -40.49
CA GLY A 103 25.19 15.98 -40.76
C GLY A 103 26.57 16.29 -40.19
N ALA A 104 27.03 17.54 -40.28
CA ALA A 104 28.27 17.99 -39.65
C ALA A 104 28.18 17.96 -38.11
N MET A 105 27.05 18.38 -37.54
CA MET A 105 26.80 18.32 -36.10
C MET A 105 26.80 16.87 -35.58
N ILE A 106 26.12 15.94 -36.26
CA ILE A 106 26.08 14.53 -35.89
C ILE A 106 27.50 13.94 -35.90
N ARG A 107 28.28 14.18 -36.95
CA ARG A 107 29.69 13.72 -37.00
C ARG A 107 30.51 14.28 -35.83
N ALA A 108 30.31 15.55 -35.47
CA ALA A 108 30.99 16.14 -34.33
C ALA A 108 30.58 15.49 -33.00
N MET A 109 29.30 15.16 -32.82
CA MET A 109 28.80 14.46 -31.62
C MET A 109 29.28 13.00 -31.58
N GLU A 110 29.28 12.29 -32.70
CA GLU A 110 29.81 10.93 -32.84
C GLU A 110 31.28 10.82 -32.42
N GLN A 111 32.09 11.82 -32.77
CA GLN A 111 33.50 11.89 -32.40
C GLN A 111 33.73 12.21 -30.91
N ARG A 112 32.73 12.83 -30.24
CA ARG A 112 32.80 13.21 -28.83
C ARG A 112 32.19 12.16 -27.90
N LEU A 113 31.26 11.35 -28.41
CA LEU A 113 30.53 10.33 -27.68
C LEU A 113 31.43 9.35 -26.91
N PRO A 114 32.50 8.76 -27.49
CA PRO A 114 33.37 7.82 -26.75
C PRO A 114 34.19 8.48 -25.65
N LYS A 115 34.34 9.81 -25.66
CA LYS A 115 35.10 10.59 -24.66
C LYS A 115 34.20 11.26 -23.63
N MET A 116 32.88 11.12 -23.76
CA MET A 116 31.93 11.74 -22.87
C MET A 116 31.69 10.82 -21.66
N PRO A 117 31.88 11.31 -20.43
CA PRO A 117 31.58 10.52 -19.24
C PRO A 117 30.06 10.37 -19.10
N PHE A 118 29.57 9.14 -18.85
CA PHE A 118 28.16 8.87 -18.56
C PHE A 118 27.97 8.50 -17.07
N PRO A 119 26.89 8.96 -16.43
CA PRO A 119 26.59 8.57 -15.06
C PRO A 119 26.54 7.04 -14.90
N PRO A 120 27.01 6.48 -13.77
CA PRO A 120 27.15 5.02 -13.59
C PRO A 120 25.83 4.23 -13.60
N ASN A 121 24.68 4.92 -13.48
CA ASN A 121 23.36 4.29 -13.51
C ASN A 121 22.71 4.29 -14.90
N THR A 122 23.36 4.84 -15.93
CA THR A 122 22.79 4.79 -17.29
C THR A 122 22.89 3.38 -17.82
N LYS A 123 21.76 2.75 -18.10
CA LYS A 123 21.71 1.43 -18.72
C LYS A 123 21.59 1.57 -20.23
N GLU A 124 22.10 0.58 -20.96
CA GLU A 124 21.95 0.53 -22.42
C GLU A 124 20.48 0.54 -22.85
N THR A 125 19.60 -0.05 -22.04
CA THR A 125 18.14 -0.09 -22.23
C THR A 125 17.48 1.27 -22.20
N ASP A 126 18.12 2.28 -21.60
CA ASP A 126 17.52 3.63 -21.47
C ASP A 126 17.58 4.40 -22.80
N PHE A 127 18.47 3.99 -23.72
CA PHE A 127 18.63 4.59 -25.05
C PHE A 127 17.93 3.79 -26.15
N ASP A 128 17.28 2.69 -25.80
CA ASP A 128 16.51 1.86 -26.72
C ASP A 128 15.03 2.17 -26.55
N LEU A 129 14.46 2.90 -27.52
CA LEU A 129 13.06 3.34 -27.46
C LEU A 129 12.09 2.17 -27.35
N GLU A 130 12.34 1.08 -28.08
CA GLU A 130 11.44 -0.08 -28.10
C GLU A 130 11.41 -0.77 -26.74
N LYS A 131 12.59 -0.95 -26.12
CA LYS A 131 12.69 -1.50 -24.76
C LYS A 131 12.07 -0.57 -23.72
N VAL A 132 12.20 0.74 -23.89
CA VAL A 132 11.57 1.72 -23.01
C VAL A 132 10.04 1.70 -23.13
N ILE A 133 9.51 1.49 -24.32
CA ILE A 133 8.06 1.33 -24.54
C ILE A 133 7.61 0.00 -23.94
N GLU A 134 8.34 -1.08 -24.14
CA GLU A 134 7.97 -2.40 -23.61
C GLU A 134 7.95 -2.42 -22.08
N ARG A 135 8.98 -1.86 -21.40
CA ARG A 135 8.94 -1.73 -19.93
C ARG A 135 7.76 -0.88 -19.47
N ASN A 136 7.39 0.15 -20.21
CA ASN A 136 6.28 1.03 -19.86
C ASN A 136 4.95 0.29 -20.01
N ARG A 137 4.76 -0.49 -21.09
CA ARG A 137 3.62 -1.40 -21.27
C ARG A 137 3.54 -2.44 -20.16
N ILE A 138 4.65 -3.06 -19.77
CA ILE A 138 4.68 -4.02 -18.66
C ILE A 138 4.24 -3.35 -17.35
N LEU A 139 4.73 -2.15 -17.07
CA LEU A 139 4.35 -1.40 -15.87
C LEU A 139 2.87 -0.98 -15.91
N GLU A 140 2.36 -0.57 -17.07
CA GLU A 140 0.94 -0.25 -17.26
C GLU A 140 0.03 -1.48 -17.09
N ASN A 141 0.47 -2.62 -17.63
CA ASN A 141 -0.20 -3.91 -17.47
C ASN A 141 -0.20 -4.40 -16.01
N GLN A 142 0.75 -3.95 -15.17
CA GLN A 142 0.76 -4.23 -13.74
C GLN A 142 -0.06 -3.19 -12.95
N LEU A 143 0.02 -1.92 -13.33
CA LEU A 143 -0.65 -0.82 -12.66
C LEU A 143 -2.17 -0.90 -12.82
N THR A 144 -2.65 -1.21 -14.02
CA THR A 144 -4.10 -1.28 -14.34
C THR A 144 -4.85 -2.32 -13.49
N PRO A 145 -4.43 -3.60 -13.41
CA PRO A 145 -5.10 -4.57 -12.57
C PRO A 145 -4.94 -4.28 -11.08
N ALA A 146 -3.82 -3.68 -10.65
CA ALA A 146 -3.66 -3.23 -9.27
C ALA A 146 -4.63 -2.09 -8.91
N MET A 147 -4.88 -1.17 -9.85
CA MET A 147 -5.87 -0.11 -9.64
C MET A 147 -7.28 -0.69 -9.56
N HIS A 148 -7.62 -1.61 -10.47
CA HIS A 148 -8.92 -2.29 -10.44
C HIS A 148 -9.11 -3.12 -9.16
N SER A 149 -8.08 -3.81 -8.67
CA SER A 149 -8.18 -4.56 -7.42
C SER A 149 -8.36 -3.64 -6.21
N ILE A 150 -7.71 -2.48 -6.18
CA ILE A 150 -7.93 -1.46 -5.16
C ILE A 150 -9.39 -0.98 -5.19
N ASP A 151 -9.96 -0.74 -6.37
CA ASP A 151 -11.34 -0.27 -6.49
C ASP A 151 -12.36 -1.35 -6.09
N LEU A 152 -12.10 -2.62 -6.41
CA LEU A 152 -12.89 -3.74 -5.91
C LEU A 152 -12.83 -3.86 -4.38
N LEU A 153 -11.63 -3.72 -3.80
CA LEU A 153 -11.45 -3.78 -2.34
C LEU A 153 -12.15 -2.62 -1.63
N LYS A 154 -12.09 -1.40 -2.18
CA LYS A 154 -12.85 -0.25 -1.65
C LYS A 154 -14.36 -0.51 -1.69
N ALA A 155 -14.89 -1.00 -2.81
CA ALA A 155 -16.30 -1.32 -2.94
C ALA A 155 -16.73 -2.47 -2.00
N ALA A 156 -15.83 -3.41 -1.70
CA ALA A 156 -16.07 -4.46 -0.70
C ALA A 156 -16.11 -3.87 0.72
N ILE A 157 -15.16 -3.01 1.07
CA ILE A 157 -15.11 -2.32 2.37
C ILE A 157 -16.40 -1.50 2.57
N GLU A 158 -16.83 -0.72 1.58
CA GLU A 158 -18.06 0.08 1.66
C GLU A 158 -19.30 -0.80 1.92
N LYS A 159 -19.37 -1.99 1.31
CA LYS A 159 -20.47 -2.95 1.55
C LYS A 159 -20.41 -3.54 2.96
N GLU A 160 -19.21 -3.92 3.42
CA GLU A 160 -19.00 -4.48 4.76
C GLU A 160 -19.29 -3.43 5.85
N GLU A 161 -18.86 -2.19 5.67
CA GLU A 161 -19.16 -1.08 6.57
C GLU A 161 -20.67 -0.82 6.66
N ALA A 162 -21.37 -0.81 5.51
CA ALA A 162 -22.82 -0.67 5.49
C ALA A 162 -23.56 -1.85 6.14
N GLN A 163 -23.01 -3.07 6.03
CA GLN A 163 -23.59 -4.23 6.72
C GLN A 163 -23.37 -4.14 8.22
N LEU A 164 -22.17 -3.74 8.64
CA LEU A 164 -21.81 -3.57 10.04
C LEU A 164 -22.66 -2.47 10.72
N GLU A 165 -23.01 -1.41 9.99
CA GLU A 165 -23.94 -0.38 10.49
C GLU A 165 -25.34 -0.96 10.76
N ARG A 166 -25.90 -1.77 9.85
CA ARG A 166 -27.18 -2.47 10.07
C ARG A 166 -27.12 -3.42 11.26
N ASP A 167 -26.04 -4.19 11.38
CA ASP A 167 -25.87 -5.13 12.48
C ASP A 167 -25.77 -4.40 13.83
N LYS A 168 -25.14 -3.20 13.85
CA LYS A 168 -25.11 -2.32 15.03
C LYS A 168 -26.49 -1.79 15.39
N GLU A 169 -27.29 -1.37 14.42
CA GLU A 169 -28.68 -0.93 14.65
C GLU A 169 -29.52 -2.06 15.26
N VAL A 170 -29.45 -3.26 14.68
CA VAL A 170 -30.15 -4.45 15.19
C VAL A 170 -29.70 -4.82 16.61
N LEU A 171 -28.39 -4.74 16.89
CA LEU A 171 -27.87 -5.00 18.24
C LEU A 171 -28.38 -3.94 19.24
N ALA A 172 -28.45 -2.67 18.84
CA ALA A 172 -28.99 -1.61 19.69
C ALA A 172 -30.47 -1.87 20.03
N GLU A 173 -31.28 -2.31 19.07
CA GLU A 173 -32.68 -2.71 19.31
C GLU A 173 -32.77 -3.88 20.29
N PHE A 174 -31.95 -4.93 20.12
CA PHE A 174 -31.93 -6.06 21.04
C PHE A 174 -31.45 -5.68 22.45
N GLU A 175 -30.47 -4.78 22.56
CA GLU A 175 -30.04 -4.26 23.85
C GLU A 175 -31.15 -3.48 24.56
N GLU A 176 -31.88 -2.63 23.83
CA GLU A 176 -33.01 -1.89 24.37
C GLU A 176 -34.13 -2.82 24.82
N ASN A 177 -34.47 -3.82 24.00
CA ASN A 177 -35.47 -4.83 24.35
C ASN A 177 -35.05 -5.64 25.59
N ALA A 178 -33.80 -6.12 25.64
CA ALA A 178 -33.29 -6.84 26.80
C ALA A 178 -33.25 -5.97 28.07
N LYS A 179 -32.93 -4.67 27.94
CA LYS A 179 -33.00 -3.70 29.05
C LYS A 179 -34.45 -3.47 29.49
N ALA A 180 -35.40 -3.38 28.57
CA ALA A 180 -36.82 -3.22 28.85
C ALA A 180 -37.40 -4.44 29.55
N GLU A 181 -37.09 -5.66 29.09
CA GLU A 181 -37.49 -6.91 29.76
C GLU A 181 -36.89 -7.02 31.15
N LYS A 182 -35.59 -6.71 31.33
CA LYS A 182 -34.97 -6.68 32.66
C LYS A 182 -35.66 -5.67 33.58
N ARG A 183 -36.11 -4.52 33.06
CA ARG A 183 -36.90 -3.54 33.82
C ARG A 183 -38.28 -4.09 34.17
N ALA A 184 -39.00 -4.68 33.21
CA ALA A 184 -40.29 -5.30 33.43
C ALA A 184 -40.21 -6.46 34.46
N LEU A 185 -39.18 -7.31 34.38
CA LEU A 185 -38.91 -8.36 35.36
C LEU A 185 -38.59 -7.80 36.74
N LYS A 186 -37.90 -6.67 36.85
CA LYS A 186 -37.70 -5.99 38.15
C LYS A 186 -39.02 -5.45 38.68
N ASP A 187 -39.82 -4.80 37.83
CA ASP A 187 -41.12 -4.24 38.23
C ASP A 187 -42.10 -5.36 38.69
N LEU A 188 -42.08 -6.51 38.03
CA LEU A 188 -42.81 -7.72 38.44
C LEU A 188 -42.17 -8.41 39.66
N GLY A 189 -40.84 -8.47 39.71
CA GLY A 189 -40.03 -9.16 40.73
C GLY A 189 -39.91 -8.41 42.05
N VAL A 190 -40.33 -7.14 42.12
CA VAL A 190 -40.38 -6.36 43.38
C VAL A 190 -41.51 -6.83 44.30
N LYS A 191 -42.42 -7.71 43.84
CA LYS A 191 -43.42 -8.34 44.72
C LYS A 191 -43.57 -9.84 44.39
N PRO A 192 -42.65 -10.72 44.83
CA PRO A 192 -43.01 -12.13 44.91
C PRO A 192 -44.22 -12.22 45.86
N HIS A 193 -45.30 -12.80 45.35
CA HIS A 193 -46.48 -13.13 46.16
C HIS A 193 -45.98 -13.88 47.41
N PRO A 194 -46.50 -13.63 48.63
CA PRO A 194 -45.95 -14.17 49.88
C PRO A 194 -45.82 -15.71 49.93
N ILE A 195 -46.45 -16.43 49.00
CA ILE A 195 -46.37 -17.89 48.82
C ILE A 195 -45.13 -18.32 47.99
N LEU A 196 -44.59 -17.45 47.13
CA LEU A 196 -43.39 -17.70 46.31
C LEU A 196 -42.09 -17.24 47.00
N ARG A 197 -42.18 -16.75 48.25
CA ARG A 197 -41.00 -16.53 49.09
C ARG A 197 -40.52 -17.90 49.57
N LEU A 198 -39.50 -18.43 48.90
CA LEU A 198 -38.86 -19.64 49.38
C LEU A 198 -38.35 -19.40 50.82
N PRO A 199 -38.61 -20.31 51.76
CA PRO A 199 -38.13 -20.18 53.12
C PRO A 199 -36.59 -20.11 53.12
N LYS A 200 -35.99 -19.42 54.08
CA LYS A 200 -34.52 -19.23 54.18
C LYS A 200 -33.70 -20.54 54.24
N ASN A 201 -34.37 -21.69 54.39
CA ASN A 201 -33.77 -23.02 54.46
C ASN A 201 -34.09 -23.86 53.21
N PHE A 202 -34.53 -23.23 52.11
CA PHE A 202 -34.75 -23.92 50.85
C PHE A 202 -33.42 -24.08 50.13
N GLU A 203 -32.87 -25.29 50.19
CA GLU A 203 -31.76 -25.70 49.33
C GLU A 203 -32.33 -25.89 47.92
N LEU A 204 -31.91 -25.04 46.99
CA LEU A 204 -32.21 -25.21 45.58
C LEU A 204 -31.44 -26.46 45.13
N GLY A 205 -32.15 -27.58 45.02
CA GLY A 205 -31.62 -28.75 44.34
C GLY A 205 -31.16 -28.34 42.95
N ASP A 206 -29.99 -28.82 42.54
CA ASP A 206 -29.46 -28.61 41.20
C ASP A 206 -30.47 -29.18 40.20
N ASP A 207 -31.28 -28.30 39.58
CA ASP A 207 -32.26 -28.64 38.54
C ASP A 207 -31.47 -29.10 37.30
N SER A 208 -30.99 -30.34 37.36
CA SER A 208 -30.35 -31.01 36.25
C SER A 208 -31.39 -31.23 35.15
N ALA A 209 -30.95 -31.19 33.88
CA ALA A 209 -31.81 -31.39 32.71
C ALA A 209 -32.57 -32.74 32.71
N GLU A 210 -32.24 -33.63 33.64
CA GLU A 210 -32.79 -34.96 33.86
C GLU A 210 -34.05 -34.96 34.76
N ASP A 211 -34.23 -33.94 35.61
CA ASP A 211 -35.38 -33.80 36.52
C ASP A 211 -36.58 -33.10 35.86
N ILE A 212 -36.32 -32.33 34.81
CA ILE A 212 -37.36 -31.94 33.88
C ILE A 212 -37.74 -33.23 33.16
N GLY A 213 -38.89 -33.81 33.49
CA GLY A 213 -39.44 -35.03 32.89
C GLY A 213 -39.73 -34.94 31.39
N LEU A 214 -38.75 -34.50 30.60
CA LEU A 214 -38.69 -34.62 29.17
C LEU A 214 -38.61 -36.11 28.90
N VAL A 215 -39.75 -36.66 28.51
CA VAL A 215 -39.82 -37.98 27.88
C VAL A 215 -38.84 -37.93 26.72
N ARG A 216 -37.66 -38.55 26.91
CA ARG A 216 -36.69 -38.80 25.85
C ARG A 216 -37.43 -39.65 24.84
N GLN A 217 -38.04 -39.00 23.85
CA GLN A 217 -38.77 -39.71 22.81
C GLN A 217 -37.77 -40.69 22.24
N LYS A 218 -38.15 -41.98 22.21
CA LYS A 218 -37.43 -43.00 21.46
C LYS A 218 -37.09 -42.37 20.11
N PRO A 219 -35.83 -42.44 19.64
CA PRO A 219 -35.45 -41.80 18.39
C PRO A 219 -36.51 -42.22 17.38
N ALA A 220 -37.32 -41.25 16.94
CA ALA A 220 -38.30 -41.51 15.92
C ALA A 220 -37.48 -42.12 14.80
N LYS A 221 -37.81 -43.37 14.46
CA LYS A 221 -37.14 -44.09 13.39
C LYS A 221 -37.00 -43.11 12.23
N GLN A 222 -35.79 -43.04 11.67
CA GLN A 222 -35.41 -42.26 10.49
C GLN A 222 -36.27 -42.65 9.27
N ALA A 223 -37.58 -42.43 9.36
CA ALA A 223 -38.60 -42.78 8.40
C ALA A 223 -39.39 -41.53 7.98
N LEU A 224 -39.10 -40.36 8.58
CA LEU A 224 -39.60 -39.06 8.11
C LEU A 224 -38.81 -38.51 6.91
N PHE A 225 -37.79 -39.25 6.45
CA PHE A 225 -37.01 -38.92 5.26
C PHE A 225 -37.17 -39.95 4.12
N ASP A 226 -38.10 -40.91 4.26
CA ASP A 226 -38.35 -41.95 3.24
C ASP A 226 -39.53 -41.61 2.31
N ASP A 227 -40.27 -40.54 2.62
CA ASP A 227 -41.22 -39.96 1.68
C ASP A 227 -40.43 -39.23 0.59
N SER A 228 -40.19 -39.94 -0.51
CA SER A 228 -39.44 -39.47 -1.67
C SER A 228 -40.22 -38.39 -2.42
N ASP A 229 -40.29 -37.18 -1.87
CA ASP A 229 -40.68 -36.00 -2.62
C ASP A 229 -39.56 -35.70 -3.64
N PRO A 230 -39.84 -35.71 -4.96
CA PRO A 230 -38.82 -35.56 -6.00
C PRO A 230 -38.11 -34.20 -5.93
N ASP A 231 -38.74 -33.20 -5.34
CA ASP A 231 -38.18 -31.86 -5.14
C ASP A 231 -37.30 -31.77 -3.87
N LEU A 232 -37.52 -32.63 -2.86
CA LEU A 232 -36.73 -32.65 -1.63
C LEU A 232 -35.55 -33.63 -1.67
N ALA A 233 -35.57 -34.62 -2.57
CA ALA A 233 -34.46 -35.56 -2.78
C ALA A 233 -33.07 -34.88 -2.90
N PRO A 234 -32.86 -33.82 -3.71
CA PRO A 234 -31.55 -33.17 -3.80
C PRO A 234 -31.16 -32.42 -2.51
N LEU A 235 -32.13 -31.89 -1.76
CA LEU A 235 -31.89 -31.23 -0.48
C LEU A 235 -31.52 -32.25 0.62
N LEU A 236 -32.13 -33.43 0.60
CA LEU A 236 -31.79 -34.51 1.52
C LEU A 236 -30.42 -35.11 1.22
N ASP A 237 -30.05 -35.26 -0.04
CA ASP A 237 -28.70 -35.70 -0.43
C ASP A 237 -27.61 -34.69 -0.05
N THR A 238 -27.90 -33.39 -0.21
CA THR A 238 -26.97 -32.33 0.24
C THR A 238 -26.85 -32.28 1.76
N LEU A 239 -27.95 -32.45 2.50
CA LEU A 239 -27.92 -32.50 3.96
C LEU A 239 -27.20 -33.76 4.46
N ARG A 240 -27.42 -34.91 3.81
CA ARG A 240 -26.73 -36.16 4.12
C ARG A 240 -25.23 -36.06 3.88
N SER A 241 -24.81 -35.51 2.74
CA SER A 241 -23.38 -35.30 2.45
C SER A 241 -22.75 -34.28 3.39
N HIS A 242 -23.48 -33.24 3.83
CA HIS A 242 -22.98 -32.29 4.82
C HIS A 242 -22.87 -32.91 6.22
N LEU A 243 -23.86 -33.71 6.65
CA LEU A 243 -23.79 -34.44 7.92
C LEU A 243 -22.68 -35.49 7.90
N GLU A 244 -22.49 -36.20 6.79
CA GLU A 244 -21.40 -37.16 6.62
C GLU A 244 -20.04 -36.45 6.64
N SER A 245 -19.93 -35.26 6.04
CA SER A 245 -18.73 -34.41 6.13
C SER A 245 -18.49 -33.89 7.55
N MET A 246 -19.53 -33.43 8.26
CA MET A 246 -19.39 -32.99 9.66
C MET A 246 -19.03 -34.16 10.58
N GLN A 247 -19.60 -35.33 10.35
CA GLN A 247 -19.25 -36.54 11.09
C GLN A 247 -17.80 -36.94 10.82
N GLY A 248 -17.37 -36.95 9.56
CA GLY A 248 -15.97 -37.21 9.21
C GLY A 248 -15.00 -36.19 9.81
N ASN A 249 -15.36 -34.89 9.82
CA ASN A 249 -14.58 -33.86 10.50
C ASN A 249 -14.53 -34.09 12.02
N HIS A 250 -15.65 -34.49 12.62
CA HIS A 250 -15.72 -34.80 14.05
C HIS A 250 -14.86 -36.01 14.39
N GLU A 251 -14.90 -37.08 13.60
CA GLU A 251 -14.06 -38.28 13.78
C GLU A 251 -12.56 -37.95 13.64
N GLN A 252 -12.18 -37.01 12.77
CA GLN A 252 -10.80 -36.53 12.66
C GLN A 252 -10.36 -35.67 13.86
N VAL A 253 -11.27 -34.91 14.45
CA VAL A 253 -10.99 -34.08 15.64
C VAL A 253 -11.07 -34.92 16.92
N GLN A 254 -11.83 -36.01 16.90
CA GLN A 254 -11.98 -36.96 18.01
C GLN A 254 -10.64 -37.66 18.27
N GLY A 255 -9.97 -37.24 19.34
CA GLY A 255 -8.66 -37.75 19.73
C GLY A 255 -7.56 -36.70 19.77
N ILE A 256 -7.74 -35.55 19.09
CA ILE A 256 -6.80 -34.42 19.21
C ILE A 256 -6.75 -33.93 20.66
N ASP A 257 -7.88 -33.90 21.37
CA ASP A 257 -7.93 -33.52 22.79
C ASP A 257 -7.15 -34.48 23.71
N ALA A 258 -7.07 -35.76 23.35
CA ALA A 258 -6.30 -36.75 24.09
C ALA A 258 -4.79 -36.58 23.83
N VAL A 259 -4.42 -36.37 22.55
CA VAL A 259 -3.03 -36.10 22.15
C VAL A 259 -2.55 -34.75 22.69
N MET A 260 -3.40 -33.73 22.74
CA MET A 260 -3.07 -32.43 23.34
C MET A 260 -2.84 -32.58 24.85
N ARG A 261 -3.67 -33.36 25.55
CA ARG A 261 -3.44 -33.66 26.98
C ARG A 261 -2.14 -34.44 27.21
N GLU A 262 -1.82 -35.39 26.34
CA GLU A 262 -0.57 -36.14 26.40
C GLU A 262 0.65 -35.25 26.12
N ALA A 263 0.57 -34.39 25.10
CA ALA A 263 1.62 -33.42 24.78
C ALA A 263 1.80 -32.38 25.89
N GLN A 264 0.71 -31.93 26.52
CA GLN A 264 0.76 -31.04 27.68
C GLN A 264 1.43 -31.73 28.87
N ALA A 265 1.06 -32.98 29.16
CA ALA A 265 1.70 -33.76 30.24
C ALA A 265 3.19 -34.00 29.97
N ALA A 266 3.58 -34.28 28.72
CA ALA A 266 4.99 -34.42 28.34
C ALA A 266 5.75 -33.09 28.45
N LEU A 267 5.12 -31.97 28.08
CA LEU A 267 5.70 -30.64 28.24
C LEU A 267 5.85 -30.28 29.73
N ASP A 268 4.85 -30.59 30.55
CA ASP A 268 4.89 -30.39 32.00
C ASP A 268 6.03 -31.19 32.65
N ASP A 269 6.28 -32.43 32.21
CA ASP A 269 7.40 -33.26 32.69
C ASP A 269 8.77 -32.68 32.30
N VAL A 270 8.92 -32.22 31.05
CA VAL A 270 10.14 -31.52 30.59
C VAL A 270 10.32 -30.18 31.31
N LEU A 271 9.24 -29.43 31.54
CA LEU A 271 9.31 -28.18 32.28
C LEU A 271 9.66 -28.42 33.76
N PHE A 272 9.16 -29.48 34.38
CA PHE A 272 9.51 -29.82 35.76
C PHE A 272 10.98 -30.23 35.92
N THR A 273 11.56 -30.87 34.90
CA THR A 273 12.98 -31.25 34.91
C THR A 273 13.94 -30.09 34.64
N HIS A 274 13.50 -29.05 33.91
CA HIS A 274 14.36 -27.95 33.47
C HIS A 274 14.04 -26.56 34.05
N ALA A 275 12.89 -26.34 34.69
CA ALA A 275 12.50 -25.05 35.25
C ALA A 275 12.55 -25.04 36.79
N SER A 276 12.93 -23.91 37.37
CA SER A 276 12.80 -23.71 38.83
C SER A 276 11.31 -23.60 39.22
N PRO A 277 10.90 -24.02 40.44
CA PRO A 277 9.49 -24.05 40.85
C PRO A 277 8.75 -22.71 40.70
N GLN A 278 9.49 -21.60 40.82
CA GLN A 278 8.95 -20.25 40.67
C GLN A 278 8.70 -19.86 39.21
N GLN A 279 9.46 -20.40 38.26
CA GLN A 279 9.27 -20.17 36.82
C GLN A 279 8.14 -21.02 36.25
N TYR A 280 7.93 -22.22 36.79
CA TYR A 280 6.81 -23.08 36.42
C TYR A 280 5.46 -22.48 36.87
N ASP A 281 5.35 -22.01 38.12
CA ASP A 281 4.12 -21.36 38.63
C ASP A 281 3.78 -20.05 37.87
N ALA A 282 4.79 -19.34 37.36
CA ALA A 282 4.59 -18.15 36.53
C ALA A 282 4.10 -18.48 35.11
N MET A 283 4.48 -19.63 34.53
CA MET A 283 4.06 -20.04 33.18
C MET A 283 2.76 -20.87 33.15
N SER A 284 2.44 -21.57 34.24
CA SER A 284 1.23 -22.41 34.36
C SER A 284 -0.04 -21.59 34.62
N ARG A 285 0.08 -20.33 35.08
CA ARG A 285 -1.05 -19.41 35.19
C ARG A 285 -1.37 -18.84 33.80
N PRO A 286 -2.54 -19.14 33.21
CA PRO A 286 -2.96 -18.43 32.01
C PRO A 286 -3.20 -16.97 32.40
N ASP A 287 -2.48 -16.06 31.75
CA ASP A 287 -2.73 -14.61 31.83
C ASP A 287 -4.19 -14.35 31.49
N THR A 288 -4.99 -14.20 32.55
CA THR A 288 -6.33 -13.62 32.49
C THR A 288 -6.10 -12.11 32.36
N GLN A 289 -5.78 -11.68 31.14
CA GLN A 289 -5.83 -10.27 30.78
C GLN A 289 -7.24 -9.98 30.28
N GLU A 290 -7.92 -9.13 31.05
CA GLU A 290 -9.17 -8.43 30.70
C GLU A 290 -9.04 -7.60 29.41
#